data_AF-F8NXS5-F1
#
_entry.id   AF-F8NXS5-F1
#
_cell.length_a   1.000
_cell.length_b   1.000
_cell.length_c   1.000
_cell.angle_alpha   90.00
_cell.angle_beta   90.00
_cell.angle_gamma   90.00
#
_symmetry.space_group_name_H-M   'P 1'
#
loop_
_entity.id
_entity.type
_entity.pdbx_description
1 polymer ?
#
loop_
_entity_poly.entity_id
_entity_poly.type
_entity_poly.pdbx_seq_one_letter_code
_entity_poly.pdbx_strand_id
1 'polypeptide(L)'
;MQPAQIQPIYLPAWFVDAELQANAWLSPHNSESEDAQQQPVNAYFSQSYLPGYSLDLLGRLAFINKNMDPRQTVPFSETLTRQSSDNVMCLPFTITPLSLPEQVRKLSFTQATVCDGFRFHPASVKPNLLAAYPVLIPIYLMRYPLATPSTYMTVILEAYSKPGRFFAQETAASTEDPSSPDLITHGGKPSLFAQLKLIPRGDTVAAGALENWLSATLFEPGMTEILASDDPINMDDPRVREWTRDEVLPVQDWLNLGAEIAGLKDTLKKIPIDESSSERTFQISWRSSSQVARQAPKSPPDSTSFGPLKVERMAGGDFVRSLKNTLKKLERRRNDLTPEWWKQWSTGNAGQG
;
A
#
# COMPACT_ATOMS: atom_id res chain seq x y z
N MET A 1 25.77 4.24 27.18
CA MET A 1 25.32 5.65 27.11
C MET A 1 23.86 5.70 27.54
N GLN A 2 23.47 6.69 28.35
CA GLN A 2 22.07 6.99 28.66
C GLN A 2 21.61 8.20 27.83
N PRO A 3 20.35 8.25 27.40
CA PRO A 3 19.82 9.42 26.69
C PRO A 3 19.70 10.61 27.64
N ALA A 4 19.97 11.81 27.14
CA ALA A 4 19.73 13.06 27.86
C ALA A 4 18.23 13.41 27.93
N GLN A 5 17.45 12.94 26.96
CA GLN A 5 16.00 13.13 26.90
C GLN A 5 15.34 11.88 26.33
N ILE A 6 14.20 11.48 26.90
CA ILE A 6 13.30 10.46 26.37
C ILE A 6 11.90 11.08 26.31
N GLN A 7 11.22 10.96 25.18
CA GLN A 7 9.85 11.42 24.99
C GLN A 7 9.01 10.30 24.36
N PRO A 8 7.99 9.77 25.05
CA PRO A 8 7.00 8.90 24.43
C PRO A 8 6.09 9.72 23.50
N ILE A 9 5.82 9.17 22.32
CA ILE A 9 5.05 9.83 21.25
C ILE A 9 4.07 8.84 20.62
N TYR A 10 2.87 9.33 20.32
CA TYR A 10 1.98 8.73 19.33
C TYR A 10 2.20 9.41 17.98
N LEU A 11 2.84 8.70 17.06
CA LEU A 11 3.11 9.14 15.70
C LEU A 11 1.91 8.76 14.81
N PRO A 12 1.22 9.71 14.17
CA PRO A 12 0.14 9.41 13.26
C PRO A 12 0.67 8.78 11.97
N ALA A 13 -0.06 7.77 11.51
CA ALA A 13 0.17 7.07 10.26
C ALA A 13 -1.17 6.69 9.63
N TRP A 14 -1.14 6.49 8.33
CA TRP A 14 -2.24 5.94 7.57
C TRP A 14 -1.85 4.58 7.02
N PHE A 15 -2.74 3.61 7.21
CA PHE A 15 -2.77 2.45 6.33
C PHE A 15 -3.74 2.73 5.19
N VAL A 16 -3.39 2.27 3.99
CA VAL A 16 -4.15 2.56 2.77
C VAL A 16 -4.37 1.28 2.00
N ASP A 17 -5.64 1.03 1.68
CA ASP A 17 -6.08 0.04 0.72
C ASP A 17 -6.70 0.78 -0.47
N ALA A 18 -6.20 0.55 -1.68
CA ALA A 18 -6.68 1.27 -2.85
C ALA A 18 -6.59 0.44 -4.13
N GLU A 19 -7.53 0.67 -5.03
CA GLU A 19 -7.40 0.30 -6.43
C GLU A 19 -7.33 1.57 -7.26
N LEU A 20 -6.19 1.81 -7.89
CA LEU A 20 -6.00 2.91 -8.82
C LEU A 20 -5.92 2.37 -10.25
N GLN A 21 -6.62 3.01 -11.17
CA GLN A 21 -6.48 2.78 -12.60
C GLN A 21 -5.73 3.95 -13.23
N ALA A 22 -4.78 3.65 -14.11
CA ALA A 22 -4.07 4.63 -14.92
C ALA A 22 -3.72 4.05 -16.29
N ASN A 23 -3.59 4.92 -17.27
CA ASN A 23 -2.97 4.54 -18.54
C ASN A 23 -1.46 4.53 -18.37
N ALA A 24 -0.80 3.47 -18.82
CA ALA A 24 0.64 3.32 -18.70
C ALA A 24 1.29 2.71 -19.94
N TRP A 25 2.57 3.00 -20.11
CA TRP A 25 3.47 2.40 -21.07
C TRP A 25 4.30 1.36 -20.33
N LEU A 26 4.17 0.10 -20.76
CA LEU A 26 4.93 -1.03 -20.21
C LEU A 26 5.68 -1.69 -21.37
N SER A 27 6.97 -1.42 -21.50
CA SER A 27 7.82 -2.11 -22.46
C SER A 27 8.08 -3.55 -21.97
N PRO A 28 8.06 -4.55 -22.85
CA PRO A 28 8.61 -5.87 -22.53
C PRO A 28 10.07 -5.75 -22.10
N HIS A 29 10.46 -6.40 -21.00
CA HIS A 29 11.88 -6.63 -20.74
C HIS A 29 12.45 -7.42 -21.93
N ASN A 30 13.37 -6.81 -22.69
CA ASN A 30 14.07 -7.31 -23.88
C ASN A 30 13.48 -6.95 -25.26
N SER A 31 12.51 -6.04 -25.40
CA SER A 31 12.17 -5.52 -26.72
C SER A 31 12.87 -4.18 -26.96
N GLU A 32 13.77 -4.14 -27.95
CA GLU A 32 14.33 -2.89 -28.51
C GLU A 32 13.27 -2.04 -29.24
N SER A 33 12.02 -2.50 -29.33
CA SER A 33 10.93 -1.74 -29.94
C SER A 33 10.49 -0.60 -29.03
N GLU A 34 10.65 0.63 -29.52
CA GLU A 34 10.19 1.87 -28.89
C GLU A 34 8.65 1.98 -28.77
N ASP A 35 7.90 1.07 -29.40
CA ASP A 35 6.44 1.08 -29.47
C ASP A 35 5.77 0.41 -28.26
N ALA A 36 6.11 0.85 -27.04
CA ALA A 36 5.25 0.53 -25.90
C ALA A 36 3.87 1.17 -26.14
N GLN A 37 2.84 0.36 -26.38
CA GLN A 37 1.49 0.90 -26.50
C GLN A 37 0.95 1.27 -25.12
N GLN A 38 0.29 2.42 -25.06
CA GLN A 38 -0.42 2.84 -23.87
C GLN A 38 -1.58 1.88 -23.60
N GLN A 39 -1.71 1.41 -22.37
CA GLN A 39 -2.78 0.52 -21.95
C GLN A 39 -3.26 0.85 -20.54
N PRO A 40 -4.54 0.58 -20.20
CA PRO A 40 -5.01 0.71 -18.83
C PRO A 40 -4.34 -0.34 -17.93
N VAL A 41 -3.78 0.13 -16.84
CA VAL A 41 -3.15 -0.66 -15.77
C VAL A 41 -3.88 -0.37 -14.47
N ASN A 42 -4.16 -1.42 -13.71
CA ASN A 42 -4.68 -1.31 -12.37
C ASN A 42 -3.58 -1.62 -11.36
N ALA A 43 -3.41 -0.72 -10.39
CA ALA A 43 -2.56 -0.87 -9.23
C ALA A 43 -3.42 -1.12 -8.00
N TYR A 44 -3.17 -2.25 -7.33
CA TYR A 44 -3.88 -2.67 -6.13
C TYR A 44 -2.93 -2.52 -4.94
N PHE A 45 -3.14 -1.49 -4.14
CA PHE A 45 -2.41 -1.22 -2.91
C PHE A 45 -3.11 -1.93 -1.76
N SER A 46 -2.37 -2.71 -0.97
CA SER A 46 -2.91 -3.40 0.19
C SER A 46 -2.02 -3.17 1.39
N GLN A 47 -2.59 -2.66 2.49
CA GLN A 47 -1.87 -2.30 3.70
C GLN A 47 -0.66 -1.41 3.44
N SER A 48 -0.76 -0.49 2.48
CA SER A 48 0.30 0.47 2.21
C SER A 48 0.36 1.50 3.33
N TYR A 49 1.57 1.93 3.69
CA TYR A 49 1.85 2.86 4.77
C TYR A 49 2.09 4.27 4.20
N LEU A 50 1.46 5.27 4.81
CA LEU A 50 1.75 6.67 4.57
C LEU A 50 1.94 7.37 5.92
N PRO A 51 2.99 8.19 6.10
CA PRO A 51 3.16 8.98 7.31
C PRO A 51 1.97 9.94 7.46
N GLY A 52 1.49 10.11 8.69
CA GLY A 52 0.39 11.03 8.99
C GLY A 52 0.87 12.43 9.40
N TYR A 53 2.17 12.61 9.70
CA TYR A 53 2.75 13.86 10.16
C TYR A 53 3.94 14.29 9.30
N SER A 54 3.98 15.58 9.00
CA SER A 54 5.01 16.25 8.21
C SER A 54 6.12 16.76 9.13
N LEU A 55 7.04 15.87 9.48
CA LEU A 55 8.32 16.22 10.07
C LEU A 55 9.37 15.35 9.41
N ASP A 56 10.27 15.96 8.65
CA ASP A 56 11.27 15.31 7.81
C ASP A 56 11.85 13.99 8.36
N LEU A 57 12.37 13.97 9.59
CA LEU A 57 12.92 12.73 10.18
C LEU A 57 11.87 11.62 10.39
N LEU A 58 10.66 11.97 10.84
CA LEU A 58 9.61 11.00 11.15
C LEU A 58 8.80 10.60 9.91
N GLY A 59 8.60 11.55 9.00
CA GLY A 59 7.85 11.39 7.76
C GLY A 59 8.53 10.42 6.79
N ARG A 60 9.87 10.43 6.74
CA ARG A 60 10.67 9.56 5.87
C ARG A 60 10.73 8.10 6.30
N LEU A 61 10.10 7.72 7.42
CA LEU A 61 10.17 6.37 7.97
C LEU A 61 8.86 5.62 7.85
N ALA A 62 8.93 4.44 7.24
CA ALA A 62 7.85 3.47 7.23
C ALA A 62 7.92 2.57 8.48
N PHE A 63 7.03 2.84 9.43
CA PHE A 63 6.92 2.07 10.67
C PHE A 63 6.11 0.77 10.51
N ILE A 64 5.56 0.48 9.32
CA ILE A 64 4.90 -0.80 9.06
C ILE A 64 5.87 -1.98 9.21
N ASN A 65 5.47 -3.03 9.90
CA ASN A 65 6.21 -4.30 9.92
C ASN A 65 5.28 -5.49 10.18
N LYS A 66 5.83 -6.72 10.09
CA LYS A 66 5.07 -7.97 10.28
C LYS A 66 4.43 -8.16 11.66
N ASN A 67 4.82 -7.36 12.65
CA ASN A 67 4.25 -7.41 14.00
C ASN A 67 3.03 -6.50 14.13
N MET A 68 2.76 -5.63 13.16
CA MET A 68 1.56 -4.81 13.14
C MET A 68 0.37 -5.64 12.65
N ASP A 69 -0.65 -5.74 13.50
CA ASP A 69 -1.86 -6.51 13.23
C ASP A 69 -3.08 -5.67 13.63
N PRO A 70 -4.07 -5.47 12.73
CA PRO A 70 -5.31 -4.77 13.04
C PRO A 70 -6.07 -5.34 14.25
N ARG A 71 -5.79 -6.59 14.66
CA ARG A 71 -6.39 -7.21 15.87
C ARG A 71 -5.80 -6.74 17.18
N GLN A 72 -4.64 -6.08 17.14
CA GLN A 72 -3.92 -5.58 18.30
C GLN A 72 -4.16 -4.08 18.53
N THR A 73 -4.92 -3.43 17.65
CA THR A 73 -5.29 -2.03 17.81
C THR A 73 -6.30 -1.88 18.93
N VAL A 74 -6.25 -0.73 19.59
CA VAL A 74 -7.24 -0.33 20.58
C VAL A 74 -7.78 1.04 20.18
N PRO A 75 -9.08 1.32 20.39
CA PRO A 75 -9.62 2.65 20.18
C PRO A 75 -8.85 3.68 21.02
N PHE A 76 -8.59 4.84 20.43
CA PHE A 76 -7.91 5.91 21.14
C PHE A 76 -8.77 6.43 22.28
N SER A 77 -8.15 6.71 23.43
CA SER A 77 -8.80 7.33 24.58
C SER A 77 -7.79 8.18 25.35
N GLU A 78 -8.27 9.16 26.11
CA GLU A 78 -7.41 10.03 26.94
C GLU A 78 -6.58 9.23 27.95
N THR A 79 -7.02 8.04 28.36
CA THR A 79 -6.24 7.20 29.27
C THR A 79 -4.92 6.72 28.66
N LEU A 80 -4.83 6.67 27.32
CA LEU A 80 -3.62 6.28 26.61
C LEU A 80 -2.58 7.41 26.56
N THR A 81 -2.95 8.66 26.86
CA THR A 81 -2.00 9.79 26.83
C THR A 81 -1.08 9.84 28.06
N ARG A 82 -1.20 8.85 28.95
CA ARG A 82 -0.37 8.72 30.15
C ARG A 82 0.26 7.34 30.18
N GLN A 83 1.58 7.31 30.26
CA GLN A 83 2.32 6.07 30.46
C GLN A 83 3.19 6.22 31.71
N SER A 84 2.82 5.51 32.77
CA SER A 84 3.44 5.66 34.09
C SER A 84 3.35 7.11 34.60
N SER A 85 4.49 7.80 34.75
CA SER A 85 4.59 9.21 35.16
C SER A 85 4.63 10.19 33.99
N ASP A 86 4.76 9.71 32.75
CA ASP A 86 5.09 10.55 31.61
C ASP A 86 3.86 10.82 30.75
N ASN A 87 3.77 12.05 30.25
CA ASN A 87 2.76 12.42 29.27
C ASN A 87 3.22 11.99 27.88
N VAL A 88 2.39 11.18 27.21
CA VAL A 88 2.62 10.76 25.83
C VAL A 88 2.21 11.91 24.91
N MET A 89 3.14 12.40 24.10
CA MET A 89 2.88 13.47 23.15
C MET A 89 2.13 12.89 21.93
N CYS A 90 0.93 13.41 21.67
CA CYS A 90 0.14 13.02 20.50
C CYS A 90 0.43 14.00 19.36
N LEU A 91 1.06 13.52 18.29
CA LEU A 91 1.30 14.37 17.11
C LEU A 91 0.02 14.44 16.26
N PRO A 92 -0.31 15.60 15.68
CA PRO A 92 -1.51 15.76 14.87
C PRO A 92 -1.32 15.13 13.48
N PHE A 93 -2.42 14.73 12.84
CA PHE A 93 -2.39 14.41 11.43
C PHE A 93 -2.27 15.70 10.60
N THR A 94 -1.25 15.77 9.73
CA THR A 94 -1.04 16.86 8.77
C THR A 94 -1.03 16.37 7.33
N ILE A 95 -0.89 15.07 7.09
CA ILE A 95 -0.91 14.45 5.76
C ILE A 95 -2.18 13.61 5.62
N THR A 96 -2.78 13.56 4.43
CA THR A 96 -3.94 12.70 4.12
C THR A 96 -3.74 11.91 2.82
N PRO A 97 -4.08 10.61 2.78
CA PRO A 97 -4.03 9.82 1.55
C PRO A 97 -5.11 10.22 0.54
N LEU A 98 -6.16 10.94 0.97
CA LEU A 98 -7.34 11.21 0.16
C LEU A 98 -7.07 12.20 -0.99
N SER A 99 -6.09 13.09 -0.83
CA SER A 99 -5.65 14.07 -1.84
C SER A 99 -4.57 13.52 -2.78
N LEU A 100 -3.94 12.39 -2.44
CA LEU A 100 -2.84 11.83 -3.24
C LEU A 100 -3.22 11.56 -4.70
N PRO A 101 -4.40 11.01 -5.05
CA PRO A 101 -4.75 10.82 -6.45
C PRO A 101 -4.73 12.13 -7.26
N GLU A 102 -5.13 13.24 -6.65
CA GLU A 102 -5.12 14.56 -7.29
C GLU A 102 -3.72 15.14 -7.38
N GLN A 103 -2.89 14.95 -6.34
CA GLN A 103 -1.48 15.35 -6.39
C GLN A 103 -0.71 14.55 -7.45
N VAL A 104 -0.94 13.25 -7.53
CA VAL A 104 -0.34 12.38 -8.55
C VAL A 104 -0.74 12.84 -9.96
N ARG A 105 -1.97 13.29 -10.18
CA ARG A 105 -2.41 13.84 -11.49
C ARG A 105 -1.65 15.09 -11.91
N LYS A 106 -1.10 15.85 -10.96
CA LYS A 106 -0.32 17.08 -11.19
C LYS A 106 1.15 16.81 -11.53
N LEU A 107 1.62 15.56 -11.41
CA LEU A 107 2.99 15.22 -11.76
C LEU A 107 3.27 15.50 -13.24
N SER A 108 4.49 15.97 -13.53
CA SER A 108 5.00 16.02 -14.89
C SER A 108 5.23 14.61 -15.46
N PHE A 109 5.33 14.50 -16.78
CA PHE A 109 5.68 13.23 -17.43
C PHE A 109 7.03 12.67 -16.98
N THR A 110 8.00 13.55 -16.68
CA THR A 110 9.32 13.13 -16.19
C THR A 110 9.20 12.51 -14.80
N GLN A 111 8.45 13.15 -13.89
CA GLN A 111 8.22 12.61 -12.54
C GLN A 111 7.42 11.30 -12.57
N ALA A 112 6.53 11.12 -13.56
CA ALA A 112 5.74 9.90 -13.70
C ALA A 112 6.47 8.72 -14.38
N THR A 113 7.77 8.88 -14.65
CA THR A 113 8.62 7.82 -15.17
C THR A 113 9.18 7.02 -13.99
N VAL A 114 8.75 5.77 -13.87
CA VAL A 114 9.06 4.90 -12.73
C VAL A 114 10.43 4.25 -12.90
N CYS A 115 10.68 3.72 -14.10
CA CYS A 115 11.96 3.18 -14.53
C CYS A 115 12.01 3.11 -16.06
N ASP A 116 13.14 2.68 -16.60
CA ASP A 116 13.25 2.40 -18.04
C ASP A 116 12.20 1.36 -18.44
N GLY A 117 11.35 1.71 -19.42
CA GLY A 117 10.26 0.86 -19.88
C GLY A 117 8.99 0.88 -19.03
N PHE A 118 8.90 1.65 -17.94
CA PHE A 118 7.66 1.87 -17.20
C PHE A 118 7.42 3.34 -16.91
N ARG A 119 6.36 3.87 -17.51
CA ARG A 119 5.82 5.20 -17.23
C ARG A 119 4.30 5.14 -17.17
N PHE A 120 3.68 5.94 -16.32
CA PHE A 120 2.22 6.13 -16.33
C PHE A 120 1.86 7.55 -16.78
N HIS A 121 0.61 7.74 -17.21
CA HIS A 121 0.07 9.05 -17.55
C HIS A 121 -0.60 9.66 -16.31
N PRO A 122 -0.03 10.70 -15.68
CA PRO A 122 -0.53 11.30 -14.43
C PRO A 122 -2.01 11.65 -14.46
N ALA A 123 -2.44 12.43 -15.46
CA ALA A 123 -3.83 12.89 -15.57
C ALA A 123 -4.87 11.75 -15.71
N SER A 124 -4.44 10.53 -16.07
CA SER A 124 -5.35 9.38 -16.23
C SER A 124 -5.60 8.62 -14.92
N VAL A 125 -4.84 8.93 -13.86
CA VAL A 125 -4.96 8.25 -12.57
C VAL A 125 -6.35 8.48 -12.00
N LYS A 126 -7.05 7.42 -11.64
CA LYS A 126 -8.33 7.51 -10.95
C LYS A 126 -8.49 6.38 -9.93
N PRO A 127 -9.03 6.68 -8.74
CA PRO A 127 -9.36 5.65 -7.78
C PRO A 127 -10.65 4.93 -8.20
N ASN A 128 -10.58 3.60 -8.24
CA ASN A 128 -11.75 2.73 -8.31
C ASN A 128 -12.26 2.37 -6.90
N LEU A 129 -11.37 2.42 -5.90
CA LEU A 129 -11.65 2.36 -4.47
C LEU A 129 -10.47 2.96 -3.70
N LEU A 130 -10.73 3.67 -2.60
CA LEU A 130 -9.72 4.17 -1.68
C LEU A 130 -10.27 4.14 -0.26
N ALA A 131 -9.63 3.37 0.62
CA ALA A 131 -9.89 3.33 2.05
C ALA A 131 -8.63 3.78 2.80
N ALA A 132 -8.81 4.63 3.80
CA ALA A 132 -7.73 5.19 4.61
C ALA A 132 -7.99 4.88 6.09
N TYR A 133 -7.01 4.28 6.76
CA TYR A 133 -7.14 3.85 8.15
C TYR A 133 -6.14 4.60 9.04
N PRO A 134 -6.57 5.58 9.85
CA PRO A 134 -5.68 6.33 10.72
C PRO A 134 -5.26 5.48 11.92
N VAL A 135 -3.97 5.51 12.23
CA VAL A 135 -3.38 4.76 13.34
C VAL A 135 -2.35 5.63 14.05
N LEU A 136 -2.35 5.57 15.39
CA LEU A 136 -1.35 6.20 16.23
C LEU A 136 -0.31 5.15 16.64
N ILE A 137 0.91 5.27 16.12
CA ILE A 137 2.02 4.35 16.35
C ILE A 137 2.81 4.82 17.57
N PRO A 138 2.92 4.02 18.65
CA PRO A 138 3.71 4.40 19.80
C PRO A 138 5.20 4.25 19.48
N ILE A 139 5.96 5.33 19.71
CA ILE A 139 7.41 5.40 19.58
C ILE A 139 8.02 6.12 20.79
N TYR A 140 9.32 5.91 21.03
CA TYR A 140 10.13 6.78 21.88
C TYR A 140 11.09 7.59 21.02
N LEU A 141 11.15 8.90 21.26
CA LEU A 141 12.24 9.74 20.81
C LEU A 141 13.26 9.90 21.92
N MET A 142 14.52 9.64 21.60
CA MET A 142 15.62 9.72 22.53
C MET A 142 16.71 10.61 21.94
N ARG A 143 17.28 11.51 22.75
CA ARG A 143 18.40 12.36 22.33
C ARG A 143 19.64 12.01 23.15
N TYR A 144 20.73 11.68 22.47
CA TYR A 144 22.02 11.39 23.07
C TYR A 144 23.00 12.51 22.75
N PRO A 145 23.66 13.10 23.75
CA PRO A 145 24.75 14.04 23.49
C PRO A 145 25.94 13.27 22.92
N LEU A 146 26.60 13.84 21.91
CA LEU A 146 27.84 13.31 21.37
C LEU A 146 29.05 14.04 21.99
N ALA A 147 30.26 13.55 21.69
CA ALA A 147 31.48 14.14 22.25
C ALA A 147 31.71 15.59 21.77
N THR A 148 31.21 15.94 20.59
CA THR A 148 31.32 17.28 20.04
C THR A 148 30.24 18.20 20.64
N PRO A 149 30.59 19.44 21.06
CA PRO A 149 29.62 20.39 21.59
C PRO A 149 28.48 20.65 20.60
N SER A 150 27.24 20.65 21.10
CA SER A 150 26.01 20.93 20.34
C SER A 150 25.62 19.89 19.28
N THR A 151 26.34 18.76 19.16
CA THR A 151 25.88 17.66 18.32
C THR A 151 25.13 16.63 19.15
N TYR A 152 24.05 16.13 18.57
CA TYR A 152 23.17 15.15 19.20
C TYR A 152 22.87 14.04 18.22
N MET A 153 22.71 12.84 18.75
CA MET A 153 22.10 11.74 18.03
C MET A 153 20.65 11.61 18.48
N THR A 154 19.72 11.71 17.53
CA THR A 154 18.31 11.42 17.76
C THR A 154 18.06 9.96 17.41
N VAL A 155 17.55 9.20 18.37
CA VAL A 155 17.17 7.80 18.21
C VAL A 155 15.66 7.66 18.33
N ILE A 156 15.06 7.02 17.35
CA ILE A 156 13.63 6.69 17.31
C ILE A 156 13.52 5.19 17.59
N LEU A 157 12.71 4.81 18.58
CA LEU A 157 12.48 3.41 18.94
C LEU A 157 11.00 3.07 18.81
N GLU A 158 10.70 2.00 18.07
CA GLU A 158 9.35 1.45 17.99
C GLU A 158 8.93 0.85 19.34
N ALA A 159 7.81 1.31 19.91
CA ALA A 159 7.35 0.87 21.23
C ALA A 159 6.24 -0.21 21.17
N TYR A 160 5.74 -0.53 19.98
CA TYR A 160 4.68 -1.54 19.78
C TYR A 160 5.20 -2.98 19.60
N SER A 161 6.52 -3.20 19.53
CA SER A 161 7.11 -4.54 19.34
C SER A 161 8.29 -4.82 20.29
N LYS A 162 8.60 -6.10 20.53
CA LYS A 162 9.68 -6.55 21.42
C LYS A 162 10.57 -7.60 20.74
N PRO A 163 11.86 -7.30 20.47
CA PRO A 163 12.48 -5.96 20.50
C PRO A 163 11.90 -5.07 19.39
N GLY A 164 11.79 -3.77 19.65
CA GLY A 164 11.43 -2.78 18.63
C GLY A 164 12.61 -2.45 17.73
N ARG A 165 12.34 -2.06 16.47
CA ARG A 165 13.38 -1.49 15.60
C ARG A 165 13.75 -0.09 16.10
N PHE A 166 14.98 0.33 15.82
CA PHE A 166 15.36 1.71 16.04
C PHE A 166 16.07 2.33 14.84
N PHE A 167 15.91 3.64 14.74
CA PHE A 167 16.47 4.49 13.71
C PHE A 167 17.28 5.57 14.42
N ALA A 168 18.46 5.90 13.92
CA ALA A 168 19.32 6.92 14.51
C ALA A 168 19.74 7.92 13.44
N GLN A 169 19.60 9.21 13.73
CA GLN A 169 20.12 10.29 12.92
C GLN A 169 21.08 11.11 13.76
N GLU A 170 22.27 11.36 13.23
CA GLU A 170 23.21 12.31 13.81
C GLU A 170 22.88 13.71 13.29
N THR A 171 22.62 14.65 14.20
CA THR A 171 22.54 16.07 13.87
C THR A 171 23.96 16.63 13.84
N ALA A 172 24.67 16.41 12.73
CA ALA A 172 25.97 17.01 12.50
C ALA A 172 25.82 18.49 12.08
N ALA A 173 26.73 19.34 12.54
CA ALA A 173 26.97 20.63 11.88
C ALA A 173 27.74 20.33 10.58
N SER A 174 27.03 20.36 9.45
CA SER A 174 27.51 20.10 8.08
C SER A 174 28.31 18.80 7.89
N THR A 175 27.65 17.76 7.39
CA THR A 175 28.34 16.65 6.72
C THR A 175 28.80 17.13 5.34
N GLU A 176 30.12 17.18 5.12
CA GLU A 176 30.77 17.52 3.83
C GLU A 176 30.57 16.45 2.75
N ASP A 177 30.02 15.29 3.10
CA ASP A 177 29.75 14.17 2.19
C ASP A 177 28.24 13.95 1.99
N PRO A 178 27.67 14.41 0.85
CA PRO A 178 26.25 14.21 0.53
C PRO A 178 25.90 12.75 0.20
N SER A 179 26.87 11.83 0.17
CA SER A 179 26.65 10.40 -0.11
C SER A 179 26.53 9.53 1.14
N SER A 180 26.83 10.07 2.33
CA SER A 180 26.61 9.36 3.60
C SER A 180 25.12 9.27 3.91
N PRO A 181 24.57 8.10 4.29
CA PRO A 181 23.17 8.00 4.66
C PRO A 181 22.92 8.81 5.94
N ASP A 182 21.99 9.78 5.88
CA ASP A 182 21.59 10.60 7.02
C ASP A 182 20.95 9.80 8.17
N LEU A 183 20.64 8.51 7.93
CA LEU A 183 19.92 7.64 8.86
C LEU A 183 20.58 6.27 8.99
N ILE A 184 20.91 5.90 10.21
CA ILE A 184 21.38 4.55 10.59
C ILE A 184 20.18 3.74 11.07
N THR A 185 19.98 2.54 10.51
CA THR A 185 18.91 1.63 10.91
C THR A 185 19.45 0.38 11.59
N HIS A 186 18.87 -0.02 12.72
CA HIS A 186 19.24 -1.25 13.41
C HIS A 186 18.00 -2.04 13.82
N GLY A 187 18.09 -3.37 13.74
CA GLY A 187 16.97 -4.27 14.00
C GLY A 187 16.11 -4.61 12.77
N GLY A 188 16.51 -4.20 11.57
CA GLY A 188 15.87 -4.56 10.30
C GLY A 188 16.20 -3.60 9.16
N LYS A 189 15.82 -3.96 7.94
CA LYS A 189 15.81 -3.02 6.80
C LYS A 189 14.66 -2.03 6.97
N PRO A 190 14.77 -0.78 6.47
CA PRO A 190 13.62 0.10 6.30
C PRO A 190 12.50 -0.64 5.57
N SER A 191 11.26 -0.44 6.02
CA SER A 191 10.11 -0.97 5.32
C SER A 191 9.82 -0.13 4.08
N LEU A 192 9.25 -0.74 3.06
CA LEU A 192 8.68 0.00 1.93
C LEU A 192 7.37 0.67 2.37
N PHE A 193 7.04 1.78 1.73
CA PHE A 193 5.78 2.48 1.98
C PHE A 193 4.60 1.81 1.28
N ALA A 194 4.83 1.13 0.16
CA ALA A 194 3.77 0.49 -0.60
C ALA A 194 3.95 -1.02 -0.65
N GLN A 195 2.83 -1.72 -0.64
CA GLN A 195 2.72 -3.11 -1.06
C GLN A 195 1.63 -3.16 -2.11
N LEU A 196 2.00 -3.50 -3.35
CA LEU A 196 1.08 -3.42 -4.48
C LEU A 196 1.18 -4.58 -5.48
N LYS A 197 0.10 -4.76 -6.24
CA LYS A 197 0.05 -5.64 -7.42
C LYS A 197 -0.30 -4.80 -8.65
N LEU A 198 0.36 -5.07 -9.79
CA LEU A 198 0.07 -4.44 -11.08
C LEU A 198 -0.51 -5.45 -12.09
N ILE A 199 -1.60 -5.07 -12.76
CA ILE A 199 -2.31 -5.89 -13.78
C ILE A 199 -2.64 -5.00 -14.99
N PRO A 200 -2.50 -5.43 -16.27
CA PRO A 200 -2.59 -6.80 -16.81
C PRO A 200 -1.41 -7.73 -16.55
N ARG A 201 -0.18 -7.23 -16.45
CA ARG A 201 0.98 -8.11 -16.64
C ARG A 201 1.32 -9.03 -15.47
N GLY A 202 0.74 -8.84 -14.28
CA GLY A 202 1.25 -9.52 -13.07
C GLY A 202 2.76 -9.32 -12.93
N ASP A 203 3.26 -8.19 -13.46
CA ASP A 203 4.67 -7.95 -13.68
C ASP A 203 5.27 -7.56 -12.34
N THR A 204 5.83 -8.57 -11.68
CA THR A 204 6.47 -8.41 -10.38
C THR A 204 7.65 -7.44 -10.46
N VAL A 205 8.26 -7.28 -11.64
CA VAL A 205 9.36 -6.33 -11.84
C VAL A 205 8.83 -4.92 -11.91
N ALA A 206 7.82 -4.65 -12.74
CA ALA A 206 7.18 -3.33 -12.80
C ALA A 206 6.52 -2.94 -11.46
N ALA A 207 5.91 -3.91 -10.76
CA ALA A 207 5.34 -3.68 -9.44
C ALA A 207 6.42 -3.31 -8.43
N GLY A 208 7.52 -4.07 -8.36
CA GLY A 208 8.65 -3.75 -7.49
C GLY A 208 9.34 -2.43 -7.86
N ALA A 209 9.42 -2.09 -9.15
CA ALA A 209 9.93 -0.80 -9.60
C ALA A 209 9.05 0.35 -9.10
N LEU A 210 7.72 0.21 -9.14
CA LEU A 210 6.80 1.22 -8.60
C LEU A 210 6.87 1.34 -7.08
N GLU A 211 6.98 0.22 -6.35
CA GLU A 211 7.15 0.23 -4.90
C GLU A 211 8.45 0.94 -4.49
N ASN A 212 9.54 0.68 -5.21
CA ASN A 212 10.83 1.32 -4.99
C ASN A 212 10.79 2.80 -5.35
N TRP A 213 10.19 3.16 -6.49
CA TRP A 213 10.03 4.56 -6.91
C TRP A 213 9.22 5.34 -5.87
N LEU A 214 8.06 4.83 -5.44
CA LEU A 214 7.25 5.45 -4.37
C LEU A 214 8.03 5.59 -3.07
N SER A 215 8.75 4.55 -2.67
CA SER A 215 9.50 4.57 -1.41
C SER A 215 10.68 5.53 -1.47
N ALA A 216 11.38 5.62 -2.61
CA ALA A 216 12.45 6.59 -2.83
C ALA A 216 11.91 8.02 -2.78
N THR A 217 10.81 8.31 -3.47
CA THR A 217 10.16 9.62 -3.45
C THR A 217 9.73 10.02 -2.04
N LEU A 218 9.12 9.12 -1.26
CA LEU A 218 8.71 9.44 0.12
C LEU A 218 9.89 9.54 1.11
N PHE A 219 11.05 8.98 0.75
CA PHE A 219 12.26 9.06 1.54
C PHE A 219 13.08 10.33 1.25
N GLU A 220 12.77 11.07 0.19
CA GLU A 220 13.46 12.33 -0.11
C GLU A 220 13.17 13.40 0.96
N PRO A 221 14.19 14.15 1.41
CA PRO A 221 14.00 15.23 2.38
C PRO A 221 12.99 16.28 1.91
N GLY A 222 12.12 16.72 2.83
CA GLY A 222 11.11 17.74 2.55
C GLY A 222 9.87 17.25 1.78
N MET A 223 9.85 16.00 1.31
CA MET A 223 8.70 15.49 0.55
C MET A 223 7.44 15.35 1.41
N THR A 224 7.58 15.00 2.69
CA THR A 224 6.42 14.87 3.59
C THR A 224 5.75 16.21 3.90
N GLU A 225 6.52 17.29 3.86
CA GLU A 225 6.07 18.67 4.00
C GLU A 225 5.31 19.11 2.76
N ILE A 226 5.72 18.66 1.57
CA ILE A 226 4.98 18.89 0.31
C ILE A 226 3.64 18.13 0.30
N LEU A 227 3.59 16.96 0.94
CA LEU A 227 2.37 16.17 1.07
C LEU A 227 1.43 16.68 2.17
N ALA A 228 1.89 17.59 3.02
CA ALA A 228 1.08 18.15 4.09
C ALA A 228 -0.12 18.91 3.49
N SER A 229 -1.26 18.76 4.14
CA SER A 229 -2.48 19.50 3.81
C SER A 229 -2.42 20.88 4.47
N ASP A 230 -2.74 21.92 3.71
CA ASP A 230 -2.96 23.26 4.25
C ASP A 230 -4.26 23.32 5.09
N ASP A 231 -5.23 22.46 4.77
CA ASP A 231 -6.50 22.36 5.47
C ASP A 231 -6.49 21.26 6.55
N PRO A 232 -7.31 21.39 7.62
CA PRO A 232 -7.51 20.34 8.60
C PRO A 232 -7.95 19.03 7.95
N ILE A 233 -7.41 17.91 8.44
CA ILE A 233 -7.76 16.60 7.91
C ILE A 233 -9.20 16.24 8.30
N ASN A 234 -10.03 16.01 7.29
CA ASN A 234 -11.41 15.55 7.49
C ASN A 234 -11.44 14.08 7.90
N MET A 235 -11.50 13.82 9.20
CA MET A 235 -11.64 12.48 9.77
C MET A 235 -13.04 11.87 9.59
N ASP A 236 -14.04 12.70 9.25
CA ASP A 236 -15.43 12.27 9.01
C ASP A 236 -15.69 11.89 7.54
N ASP A 237 -14.67 11.95 6.67
CA ASP A 237 -14.80 11.49 5.28
C ASP A 237 -15.17 9.99 5.27
N PRO A 238 -16.18 9.55 4.51
CA PRO A 238 -16.65 8.16 4.53
C PRO A 238 -15.57 7.14 4.12
N ARG A 239 -14.50 7.58 3.45
CA ARG A 239 -13.33 6.75 3.08
C ARG A 239 -12.36 6.55 4.23
N VAL A 240 -12.43 7.37 5.29
CA VAL A 240 -11.68 7.20 6.54
C VAL A 240 -12.41 6.17 7.38
N ARG A 241 -11.76 5.03 7.63
CA ARG A 241 -12.32 3.88 8.34
C ARG A 241 -11.43 3.49 9.51
N GLU A 242 -11.98 2.84 10.53
CA GLU A 242 -11.16 2.32 11.61
C GLU A 242 -10.22 1.21 11.13
N TRP A 243 -9.00 1.15 11.65
CA TRP A 243 -8.06 0.08 11.33
C TRP A 243 -8.37 -1.20 12.14
N THR A 244 -9.51 -1.80 11.84
CA THR A 244 -10.01 -3.03 12.46
C THR A 244 -10.16 -4.14 11.43
N ARG A 245 -10.27 -5.38 11.89
CA ARG A 245 -10.47 -6.53 11.01
C ARG A 245 -11.75 -6.42 10.17
N ASP A 246 -12.81 -5.91 10.77
CA ASP A 246 -14.15 -5.87 10.15
C ASP A 246 -14.24 -4.79 9.08
N GLU A 247 -13.44 -3.73 9.18
CA GLU A 247 -13.32 -2.70 8.14
C GLU A 247 -12.31 -3.08 7.05
N VAL A 248 -11.15 -3.61 7.44
CA VAL A 248 -10.03 -3.87 6.52
C VAL A 248 -10.28 -5.11 5.65
N LEU A 249 -10.75 -6.23 6.22
CA LEU A 249 -10.85 -7.49 5.46
C LEU A 249 -11.84 -7.43 4.29
N PRO A 250 -13.05 -6.85 4.42
CA PRO A 250 -13.96 -6.75 3.28
C PRO A 250 -13.37 -5.95 2.12
N VAL A 251 -12.62 -4.87 2.42
CA VAL A 251 -11.93 -4.07 1.41
C VAL A 251 -10.84 -4.88 0.73
N GLN A 252 -10.02 -5.61 1.48
CA GLN A 252 -8.98 -6.46 0.92
C GLN A 252 -9.55 -7.62 0.07
N ASP A 253 -10.64 -8.24 0.51
CA ASP A 253 -11.35 -9.26 -0.27
C ASP A 253 -11.87 -8.67 -1.59
N TRP A 254 -12.42 -7.45 -1.55
CA TRP A 254 -12.85 -6.72 -2.75
C TRP A 254 -11.69 -6.43 -3.71
N LEU A 255 -10.54 -5.97 -3.18
CA LEU A 255 -9.33 -5.71 -3.96
C LEU A 255 -8.78 -6.98 -4.61
N ASN A 256 -8.73 -8.09 -3.86
CA ASN A 256 -8.29 -9.39 -4.37
C ASN A 256 -9.20 -9.87 -5.50
N LEU A 257 -10.53 -9.76 -5.37
CA LEU A 257 -11.47 -10.05 -6.45
C LEU A 257 -11.23 -9.16 -7.67
N GLY A 258 -10.96 -7.86 -7.45
CA GLY A 258 -10.60 -6.92 -8.52
C GLY A 258 -9.37 -7.38 -9.29
N ALA A 259 -8.32 -7.78 -8.58
CA ALA A 259 -7.09 -8.29 -9.15
C ALA A 259 -7.33 -9.60 -9.94
N GLU A 260 -8.07 -10.55 -9.37
CA GLU A 260 -8.42 -11.81 -10.06
C GLU A 260 -9.21 -11.55 -11.35
N ILE A 261 -10.24 -10.70 -11.30
CA ILE A 261 -11.05 -10.32 -12.47
C ILE A 261 -10.16 -9.72 -13.56
N ALA A 262 -9.27 -8.80 -13.20
CA ALA A 262 -8.38 -8.14 -14.15
C ALA A 262 -7.39 -9.16 -14.77
N GLY A 263 -6.85 -10.10 -13.99
CA GLY A 263 -6.00 -11.17 -14.49
C GLY A 263 -6.72 -12.16 -15.41
N LEU A 264 -7.98 -12.52 -15.09
CA LEU A 264 -8.80 -13.36 -15.96
C LEU A 264 -9.12 -12.64 -17.28
N LYS A 265 -9.44 -11.34 -17.25
CA LYS A 265 -9.68 -10.53 -18.45
C LYS A 265 -8.44 -10.46 -19.34
N ASP A 266 -7.27 -10.27 -18.75
CA ASP A 266 -6.00 -10.30 -19.50
C ASP A 266 -5.73 -11.66 -20.13
N THR A 267 -5.94 -12.74 -19.37
CA THR A 267 -5.78 -14.12 -19.88
C THR A 267 -6.73 -14.38 -21.06
N LEU A 268 -8.00 -13.99 -20.96
CA LEU A 268 -8.98 -14.15 -22.02
C LEU A 268 -8.61 -13.39 -23.31
N LYS A 269 -7.95 -12.22 -23.20
CA LYS A 269 -7.47 -11.46 -24.36
C LYS A 269 -6.32 -12.15 -25.10
N LYS A 270 -5.52 -12.96 -24.40
CA LYS A 270 -4.34 -13.64 -24.94
C LYS A 270 -4.65 -15.00 -25.56
N ILE A 271 -5.80 -15.59 -25.27
CA ILE A 271 -6.20 -16.87 -25.87
C ILE A 271 -6.65 -16.61 -27.32
N PRO A 272 -5.97 -17.19 -28.34
CA PRO A 272 -6.42 -17.09 -29.71
C PRO A 272 -7.78 -17.79 -29.83
N ILE A 273 -8.82 -17.02 -30.17
CA ILE A 273 -10.17 -17.52 -30.40
C ILE A 273 -10.18 -18.13 -31.81
N ASP A 274 -9.58 -19.30 -31.96
CA ASP A 274 -9.80 -20.12 -33.14
C ASP A 274 -10.66 -21.31 -32.73
N GLU A 275 -11.97 -21.16 -32.91
CA GLU A 275 -13.00 -22.14 -32.53
C GLU A 275 -12.85 -23.49 -33.26
N SER A 276 -11.95 -23.57 -34.25
CA SER A 276 -11.70 -24.74 -35.09
C SER A 276 -10.61 -25.69 -34.59
N SER A 277 -9.78 -25.30 -33.59
CA SER A 277 -8.65 -26.12 -33.12
C SER A 277 -9.02 -26.94 -31.87
N SER A 278 -9.62 -28.11 -32.08
CA SER A 278 -10.10 -29.02 -31.03
C SER A 278 -9.02 -29.69 -30.16
N GLU A 279 -7.74 -29.37 -30.35
CA GLU A 279 -6.62 -30.15 -29.75
C GLU A 279 -5.66 -29.33 -28.87
N ARG A 280 -6.10 -28.21 -28.29
CA ARG A 280 -5.29 -27.50 -27.27
C ARG A 280 -5.77 -27.82 -25.87
N THR A 281 -5.01 -28.66 -25.18
CA THR A 281 -5.19 -28.90 -23.75
C THR A 281 -4.56 -27.74 -22.98
N PHE A 282 -5.38 -26.95 -22.30
CA PHE A 282 -4.90 -25.87 -21.43
C PHE A 282 -4.78 -26.38 -20.00
N GLN A 283 -3.61 -26.18 -19.39
CA GLN A 283 -3.39 -26.42 -17.97
C GLN A 283 -3.38 -25.07 -17.27
N ILE A 284 -4.22 -24.90 -16.24
CA ILE A 284 -4.14 -23.72 -15.38
C ILE A 284 -3.73 -24.13 -13.97
N SER A 285 -2.78 -23.38 -13.40
CA SER A 285 -2.59 -23.31 -11.96
C SER A 285 -2.81 -21.88 -11.49
N TRP A 286 -3.87 -21.64 -10.72
CA TRP A 286 -4.06 -20.39 -10.01
C TRP A 286 -3.66 -20.61 -8.55
N ARG A 287 -2.66 -19.89 -8.05
CA ARG A 287 -2.47 -19.77 -6.60
C ARG A 287 -3.38 -18.65 -6.11
N SER A 288 -4.45 -19.03 -5.42
CA SER A 288 -5.13 -18.11 -4.51
C SER A 288 -4.10 -17.60 -3.49
N SER A 289 -3.92 -16.28 -3.39
CA SER A 289 -3.04 -15.68 -2.37
C SER A 289 -3.64 -15.68 -0.96
N SER A 290 -4.74 -16.40 -0.71
CA SER A 290 -5.41 -16.45 0.60
C SER A 290 -4.72 -17.33 1.65
N GLN A 291 -3.48 -17.78 1.42
CA GLN A 291 -2.64 -18.44 2.42
C GLN A 291 -1.35 -17.66 2.71
N VAL A 292 -1.48 -16.50 3.33
CA VAL A 292 -0.43 -15.99 4.23
C VAL A 292 -1.10 -15.78 5.59
N ALA A 293 -0.65 -16.58 6.57
CA ALA A 293 -1.03 -16.62 7.98
C ALA A 293 -2.40 -17.25 8.36
N ARG A 294 -2.46 -18.59 8.46
CA ARG A 294 -3.41 -19.28 9.36
C ARG A 294 -2.76 -20.48 10.06
N GLN A 295 -2.47 -20.34 11.36
CA GLN A 295 -2.43 -21.43 12.35
C GLN A 295 -3.57 -21.12 13.36
N ALA A 296 -4.76 -21.73 13.22
CA ALA A 296 -5.39 -22.80 14.06
C ALA A 296 -6.22 -22.26 15.27
N PRO A 297 -7.23 -22.98 15.87
CA PRO A 297 -7.79 -24.32 15.57
C PRO A 297 -9.35 -24.43 15.41
N LYS A 298 -9.76 -25.46 14.64
CA LYS A 298 -10.95 -26.36 14.65
C LYS A 298 -12.39 -25.91 15.08
N SER A 299 -13.31 -26.03 14.08
CA SER A 299 -14.74 -26.51 14.06
C SER A 299 -15.84 -25.45 13.76
N PRO A 300 -17.01 -25.78 13.16
CA PRO A 300 -17.42 -26.86 12.21
C PRO A 300 -17.75 -26.29 10.80
N PRO A 301 -18.09 -27.11 9.78
CA PRO A 301 -17.89 -26.76 8.37
C PRO A 301 -19.12 -26.14 7.73
N ASP A 302 -19.09 -24.84 7.46
CA ASP A 302 -19.95 -24.18 6.45
C ASP A 302 -19.20 -23.02 5.77
N SER A 303 -17.98 -23.29 5.33
CA SER A 303 -17.30 -22.40 4.40
C SER A 303 -16.86 -23.21 3.18
N THR A 304 -17.43 -22.86 2.03
CA THR A 304 -16.94 -23.27 0.72
C THR A 304 -15.55 -22.67 0.49
N SER A 305 -14.57 -23.33 1.11
CA SER A 305 -13.16 -23.24 0.79
C SER A 305 -12.98 -23.74 -0.64
N PHE A 306 -12.79 -22.82 -1.59
CA PHE A 306 -12.24 -23.20 -2.90
C PHE A 306 -10.74 -23.46 -2.70
N GLY A 307 -10.43 -24.73 -2.42
CA GLY A 307 -9.08 -25.27 -2.49
C GLY A 307 -8.52 -25.25 -3.93
N PRO A 308 -7.26 -25.66 -4.14
CA PRO A 308 -6.60 -25.61 -5.44
C PRO A 308 -7.41 -26.36 -6.49
N LEU A 309 -7.68 -25.70 -7.61
CA LEU A 309 -8.51 -26.23 -8.71
C LEU A 309 -7.96 -27.56 -9.23
N LYS A 310 -8.87 -28.51 -9.42
CA LYS A 310 -8.62 -29.80 -10.07
C LYS A 310 -8.25 -29.57 -11.53
N VAL A 311 -7.20 -30.27 -11.97
CA VAL A 311 -6.78 -30.36 -13.37
C VAL A 311 -7.83 -31.19 -14.12
N GLU A 312 -8.63 -30.54 -14.97
CA GLU A 312 -9.51 -31.22 -15.92
C GLU A 312 -9.08 -30.85 -17.33
N ARG A 313 -8.82 -31.85 -18.17
CA ARG A 313 -8.61 -31.65 -19.60
C ARG A 313 -9.94 -31.23 -20.22
N MET A 314 -10.04 -30.01 -20.72
CA MET A 314 -11.23 -29.52 -21.43
C MET A 314 -10.86 -29.14 -22.86
N ALA A 315 -11.82 -29.29 -23.78
CA ALA A 315 -11.69 -28.73 -25.13
C ALA A 315 -11.59 -27.19 -25.05
N GLY A 316 -10.87 -26.56 -25.99
CA GLY A 316 -10.59 -25.11 -25.97
C GLY A 316 -11.85 -24.23 -25.88
N GLY A 317 -12.95 -24.62 -26.53
CA GLY A 317 -14.23 -23.90 -26.46
C GLY A 317 -14.90 -23.98 -25.08
N ASP A 318 -14.89 -25.17 -24.45
CA ASP A 318 -15.44 -25.36 -23.11
C ASP A 318 -14.60 -24.66 -22.04
N PHE A 319 -13.28 -24.60 -22.26
CA PHE A 319 -12.34 -23.85 -21.44
C PHE A 319 -12.64 -22.35 -21.43
N VAL A 320 -12.76 -21.72 -22.61
CA VAL A 320 -13.09 -20.29 -22.71
C VAL A 320 -14.47 -20.00 -22.11
N ARG A 321 -15.45 -20.88 -22.32
CA ARG A 321 -16.78 -20.76 -21.70
C ARG A 321 -16.71 -20.82 -20.17
N SER A 322 -15.92 -21.75 -19.62
CA SER A 322 -15.68 -21.86 -18.17
C SER A 322 -15.04 -20.61 -17.58
N LEU A 323 -14.02 -20.05 -18.25
CA LEU A 323 -13.39 -18.79 -17.84
C LEU A 323 -14.37 -17.60 -17.88
N LYS A 324 -15.17 -17.46 -18.94
CA LYS A 324 -16.21 -16.41 -19.04
C LYS A 324 -17.26 -16.54 -17.93
N ASN A 325 -17.69 -17.76 -17.62
CA ASN A 325 -18.63 -18.02 -16.52
C ASN A 325 -18.03 -17.67 -15.17
N THR A 326 -16.77 -18.03 -14.94
CA THR A 326 -16.02 -17.69 -13.72
C THR A 326 -15.87 -16.17 -13.58
N LEU A 327 -15.47 -15.49 -14.65
CA LEU A 327 -15.38 -14.03 -14.70
C LEU A 327 -16.70 -13.37 -14.29
N LYS A 328 -17.83 -13.80 -14.87
CA LYS A 328 -19.16 -13.26 -14.53
C LYS A 328 -19.54 -13.49 -13.07
N LYS A 329 -19.17 -14.64 -12.48
CA LYS A 329 -19.40 -14.93 -11.05
C LYS A 329 -18.57 -14.01 -10.16
N LEU A 330 -17.29 -13.82 -10.48
CA LEU A 330 -16.39 -12.94 -9.73
C LEU A 330 -16.85 -11.48 -9.83
N GLU A 331 -17.24 -11.00 -11.01
CA GLU A 331 -17.77 -9.65 -11.21
C GLU A 331 -19.03 -9.38 -10.37
N ARG A 332 -19.97 -10.34 -10.33
CA ARG A 332 -21.15 -10.24 -9.45
C ARG A 332 -20.74 -10.13 -7.99
N ARG A 333 -19.91 -11.05 -7.52
CA ARG A 333 -19.45 -11.07 -6.13
C ARG A 333 -18.72 -9.77 -5.75
N ARG A 334 -17.88 -9.22 -6.65
CA ARG A 334 -17.21 -7.95 -6.42
C ARG A 334 -18.20 -6.79 -6.31
N ASN A 335 -19.22 -6.75 -7.15
CA ASN A 335 -20.28 -5.74 -7.06
C ASN A 335 -21.04 -5.86 -5.73
N ASP A 336 -21.39 -7.08 -5.32
CA ASP A 336 -22.10 -7.36 -4.06
C ASP A 336 -21.26 -6.95 -2.83
N LEU A 337 -19.93 -7.16 -2.89
CA LEU A 337 -18.99 -6.79 -1.82
C LEU A 337 -18.48 -5.34 -1.90
N THR A 338 -18.94 -4.56 -2.88
CA THR A 338 -18.53 -3.15 -2.97
C THR A 338 -19.05 -2.40 -1.75
N PRO A 339 -18.19 -1.75 -0.95
CA PRO A 339 -18.64 -1.11 0.29
C PRO A 339 -19.67 -0.01 0.04
N GLU A 340 -20.71 0.05 0.88
CA GLU A 340 -21.81 1.03 0.72
C GLU A 340 -21.33 2.48 0.85
N TRP A 341 -20.39 2.75 1.78
CA TRP A 341 -19.78 4.06 1.94
C TRP A 341 -19.07 4.53 0.65
N TRP A 342 -18.48 3.60 -0.10
CA TRP A 342 -17.84 3.91 -1.37
C TRP A 342 -18.86 4.21 -2.48
N LYS A 343 -19.96 3.45 -2.53
CA LYS A 343 -21.06 3.70 -3.48
C LYS A 343 -21.68 5.08 -3.26
N GLN A 344 -21.90 5.45 -1.99
CA GLN A 344 -22.44 6.75 -1.62
C GLN A 344 -21.49 7.89 -1.98
N TRP A 345 -20.20 7.75 -1.66
CA TRP A 345 -19.19 8.74 -2.00
C TRP A 345 -19.05 8.94 -3.51
N SER A 346 -18.95 7.84 -4.27
CA SER A 346 -18.78 7.90 -5.73
C SER A 346 -19.99 8.48 -6.46
N THR A 347 -21.22 8.20 -6.00
CA THR A 347 -22.44 8.79 -6.56
C THR A 347 -22.57 10.27 -6.22
N GLY A 348 -22.22 10.68 -4.99
CA GLY A 348 -22.19 12.09 -4.58
C GLY A 348 -21.21 12.94 -5.40
N ASN A 349 -20.04 12.40 -5.73
CA ASN A 349 -19.02 13.10 -6.52
C ASN A 349 -19.24 13.00 -8.04
N ALA A 350 -19.95 12.00 -8.54
CA ALA A 350 -20.29 11.90 -9.96
C ALA A 350 -21.23 13.04 -10.43
N GLY A 351 -21.88 13.76 -9.51
CA GLY A 351 -22.71 14.93 -9.80
C GLY A 351 -21.97 16.28 -9.81
N GLN A 352 -20.66 16.31 -9.56
CA GLN A 352 -19.84 17.54 -9.53
C GLN A 352 -18.78 17.61 -10.65
N GLY A 353 -18.82 16.69 -11.61
CA GLY A 353 -17.85 16.59 -12.72
C GLY A 353 -18.31 17.24 -14.02
#